data_AF-A0A6M0BFY0-F1
#
_entry.id   AF-A0A6M0BFY0-F1
#
_cell.length_a   1.000
_cell.length_b   1.000
_cell.length_c   1.000
_cell.angle_alpha   90.00
_cell.angle_beta   90.00
_cell.angle_gamma   90.00
#
_symmetry.space_group_name_H-M   'P 1'
#
loop_
_entity.id
_entity.type
_entity.pdbx_description
1 polymer ?
#
loop_
_entity_poly.entity_id
_entity_poly.type
_entity_poly.pdbx_seq_one_letter_code
_entity_poly.pdbx_strand_id
1 'polypeptide(L)' 'NTQTAENGSPILSDALAYLECKVTTRMECSDHWIVYSTVETGRVSKPESLTAIHHRKVGNHY' A
#
# COMPACT_ATOMS: atom_id res chain seq x y z
N ASN A 1 9.14 6.88 -11.64
CA ASN A 1 8.89 5.99 -12.79
C ASN A 1 7.74 5.06 -12.43
N THR A 2 6.79 4.81 -13.34
CA THR A 2 5.60 3.97 -13.08
C THR A 2 5.32 3.02 -14.25
N GLN A 3 4.76 1.86 -13.94
CA GLN A 3 4.20 0.92 -14.92
C GLN A 3 2.73 0.64 -14.61
N THR A 4 1.94 0.20 -15.60
CA THR A 4 0.51 -0.11 -15.44
C THR A 4 0.33 -1.52 -14.87
N ALA A 5 -0.51 -1.65 -13.85
CA ALA A 5 -0.92 -2.91 -13.22
C ALA A 5 -2.02 -3.64 -14.01
N GLU A 6 -2.35 -4.88 -13.64
CA GLU A 6 -3.43 -5.64 -14.30
C GLU A 6 -4.79 -4.95 -14.14
N ASN A 7 -5.04 -4.36 -12.97
CA ASN A 7 -6.26 -3.59 -12.70
C ASN A 7 -6.22 -2.13 -13.22
N GLY A 8 -5.17 -1.76 -13.97
CA GLY A 8 -4.99 -0.43 -14.54
C GLY A 8 -4.39 0.62 -13.58
N SER A 9 -4.13 0.27 -12.31
CA SER A 9 -3.51 1.17 -11.34
C SER A 9 -2.01 1.38 -11.65
N PRO A 10 -1.41 2.51 -11.21
CA PRO A 10 0.03 2.70 -11.35
C PRO A 10 0.82 1.91 -10.29
N ILE A 11 1.82 1.16 -10.73
CA ILE A 11 2.85 0.56 -9.88
C ILE A 11 4.10 1.44 -9.93
N LEU A 12 4.61 1.83 -8.77
CA LEU A 12 5.90 2.53 -8.65
C LEU A 12 7.03 1.56 -8.97
N SER A 13 7.76 1.78 -10.07
CA SER A 13 8.75 0.83 -10.59
C SER A 13 9.90 0.56 -9.62
N ASP A 14 10.25 1.54 -8.79
CA ASP A 14 11.40 1.46 -7.87
C ASP A 14 11.03 0.96 -6.46
N ALA A 15 9.74 0.73 -6.19
CA ALA A 15 9.25 0.26 -4.91
C ALA A 15 9.73 -1.15 -4.58
N LEU A 16 9.87 -1.45 -3.28
CA LEU A 16 10.28 -2.77 -2.79
C LEU A 16 9.25 -3.86 -3.11
N ALA A 17 7.97 -3.52 -3.09
CA ALA A 17 6.86 -4.40 -3.40
C ALA A 17 5.62 -3.60 -3.84
N TYR A 18 4.65 -4.27 -4.44
CA TYR A 18 3.31 -3.74 -4.69
C TYR A 18 2.25 -4.81 -4.43
N LEU A 19 1.03 -4.36 -4.15
CA LEU A 19 -0.19 -5.17 -4.07
C LEU A 19 -1.28 -4.53 -4.91
N GLU A 20 -1.97 -5.32 -5.70
CA GLU A 20 -3.20 -4.93 -6.37
C GLU A 20 -4.38 -5.37 -5.52
N CYS A 21 -5.19 -4.40 -5.11
CA CYS A 21 -6.25 -4.60 -4.13
C CYS A 21 -7.58 -4.13 -4.70
N LYS A 22 -8.63 -4.91 -4.48
CA LYS A 22 -10.01 -4.51 -4.73
C LYS A 22 -10.69 -4.18 -3.42
N VAL A 23 -11.24 -2.97 -3.31
CA VAL A 23 -11.98 -2.55 -2.12
C VAL A 23 -13.27 -3.36 -2.00
N THR A 24 -13.47 -4.02 -0.86
CA THR A 24 -14.66 -4.81 -0.58
C THR A 24 -15.68 -4.01 0.21
N THR A 25 -15.24 -3.33 1.28
CA THR A 25 -16.08 -2.48 2.12
C THR A 25 -15.30 -1.31 2.70
N ARG A 26 -16.03 -0.29 3.16
CA ARG A 26 -15.48 0.84 3.91
C ARG A 26 -16.29 0.99 5.19
N MET A 27 -15.61 1.10 6.33
CA MET A 27 -16.22 1.34 7.63
C MET A 27 -15.87 2.74 8.09
N GLU A 28 -16.88 3.53 8.41
CA GLU A 28 -16.71 4.89 8.94
C GLU A 28 -16.17 4.85 10.37
N CYS A 29 -15.19 5.71 10.67
CA CYS A 29 -14.53 5.84 11.97
C CYS A 29 -14.27 7.33 12.26
N SER A 30 -15.34 8.07 12.57
CA SER A 30 -15.30 9.52 12.79
C SER A 30 -14.66 10.28 11.61
N ASP A 31 -13.41 10.70 11.75
CA ASP A 31 -12.63 11.45 10.76
C ASP A 31 -11.80 10.55 9.82
N HIS A 32 -11.87 9.23 10.01
CA HIS A 32 -11.14 8.23 9.21
C HIS A 32 -12.07 7.14 8.67
N TRP A 33 -11.59 6.42 7.65
CA TRP A 33 -12.21 5.19 7.16
C TRP A 33 -11.27 4.00 7.30
N ILE A 34 -11.81 2.88 7.76
CA ILE A 34 -11.16 1.58 7.61
C ILE A 34 -11.59 1.02 6.25
N VAL A 35 -10.63 0.77 5.37
CA VAL A 35 -10.88 0.22 4.03
C VAL A 35 -10.50 -1.25 4.02
N TYR A 36 -11.50 -2.13 3.92
CA TYR A 36 -11.26 -3.55 3.70
C TYR A 36 -11.08 -3.80 2.21
N SER A 37 -10.03 -4.55 1.87
CA SER A 37 -9.72 -4.90 0.49
C SER A 37 -9.29 -6.35 0.38
N THR A 38 -9.62 -6.97 -0.74
CA THR A 38 -9.07 -8.27 -1.14
C THR A 38 -7.86 -8.03 -2.02
N VAL A 39 -6.73 -8.66 -1.68
CA VAL A 39 -5.53 -8.66 -2.54
C VAL A 39 -5.75 -9.67 -3.66
N GLU A 40 -5.62 -9.24 -4.91
CA GLU A 40 -5.79 -10.08 -6.09
C GLU A 40 -4.44 -10.55 -6.64
N THR A 41 -3.44 -9.66 -6.65
CA THR A 41 -2.06 -9.99 -7.05
C THR A 41 -1.06 -9.07 -6.35
N GLY A 42 0.22 -9.42 -6.41
CA GLY A 42 1.31 -8.63 -5.83
C GLY A 42 2.67 -9.24 -6.09
N ARG A 43 3.71 -8.43 -5.91
CA ARG A 43 5.10 -8.87 -6.11
C ARG A 43 6.04 -8.17 -5.16
N VAL A 44 7.03 -8.91 -4.66
CA VAL A 44 8.24 -8.34 -4.05
C VAL A 44 9.28 -8.15 -5.14
N SER A 45 9.63 -6.90 -5.44
CA SER A 45 10.55 -6.53 -6.52
C SER A 45 12.02 -6.68 -6.11
N LYS A 46 12.33 -6.54 -4.81
CA LYS A 46 13.69 -6.61 -4.28
C LYS A 46 13.72 -7.47 -2.99
N PRO A 47 13.71 -8.81 -3.10
CA PRO A 47 13.57 -9.72 -1.96
C PRO A 47 14.65 -9.55 -0.88
N GLU A 48 15.87 -9.21 -1.29
CA GLU A 48 17.03 -9.06 -0.41
C GLU A 48 17.20 -7.64 0.16
N SER A 49 16.28 -6.72 -0.16
CA SER A 49 16.37 -5.34 0.32
C SER A 49 15.73 -5.17 1.71
N LEU A 50 16.27 -4.21 2.46
CA LEU A 50 15.73 -3.84 3.77
C LEU A 50 14.36 -3.16 3.61
N THR A 51 13.39 -3.59 4.42
CA THR A 51 12.08 -2.96 4.47
C THR A 51 12.16 -1.55 5.06
N ALA A 52 11.35 -0.64 4.54
CA ALA A 52 11.22 0.68 5.12
C ALA A 52 10.57 0.57 6.52
N ILE A 53 11.10 1.33 7.47
CA ILE A 53 10.52 1.48 8.80
C ILE A 53 10.01 2.90 8.98
N HIS A 54 8.84 3.05 9.59
CA HIS A 54 8.36 4.36 10.00
C HIS A 54 8.96 4.69 11.38
N HIS A 55 9.91 5.63 11.43
CA HIS A 55 10.44 6.15 12.69
C HIS A 55 9.63 7.35 13.17
N ARG A 56 8.96 7.22 14.33
CA ARG A 56 8.16 8.29 14.93
C ARG A 56 9.07 9.36 15.53
N LYS A 57 9.06 10.57 14.94
CA LYS A 57 9.94 11.67 15.37
C LYS A 57 9.51 12.30 16.72
N VAL A 58 8.22 12.55 16.94
CA VAL A 58 7.64 13.07 18.20
C VAL A 58 6.16 12.67 18.31
N GLY A 59 5.65 12.47 19.52
CA GLY A 59 4.34 11.85 19.76
C GLY A 59 3.10 12.75 19.75
N ASN A 60 3.11 13.87 19.03
CA ASN A 60 2.11 14.94 19.23
C ASN A 60 1.04 15.10 18.13
N HIS A 61 0.94 14.21 17.14
CA HIS A 61 -0.13 14.26 16.14
C HIS A 61 -0.75 12.88 15.90
N TYR A 62 -2.08 12.85 15.77
CA TYR A 62 -2.92 11.76 15.31
C TYR A 62 -3.78 12.31 14.17
#